data_AF-A0A9W2VW45-F1
#
_entry.id   AF-A0A9W2VW45-F1
#
_cell.length_a   1.000
_cell.length_b   1.000
_cell.length_c   1.000
_cell.angle_alpha   90.00
_cell.angle_beta   90.00
_cell.angle_gamma   90.00
#
_symmetry.space_group_name_H-M   'P 1'
#
loop_
_entity.id
_entity.type
_entity.pdbx_description
1 polymer ?
#
loop_
_entity_poly.entity_id
_entity_poly.type
_entity_poly.pdbx_seq_one_letter_code
_entity_poly.pdbx_strand_id
1 'polypeptide(L)'
;MWQPPKTSLTRSDQVHSWTLVTSQALDTAWKIARGSVTLAVAFLVAALCYVRRMHSYLGHRLKWWIGYLQRKFKRNLSVEAEVDLLSYSAREWKGETPRAKLMRKAYEELFWRHHIKCVRQVKRDNYDALRSVLFQIFSQGLSFPSWMKEKDIVKLPEKLLFSQGCNWIQQYSFGPEKYTGSNVFGKLRKCVELLKTQWTEFSGIKDYHKRGSMCNILFSDAILEYKLYEALKFIMLYQVTEVYEQMKTKKVIPSLFRLLFSRETSSDPLSFMMNHLNSVGDTCGLEQIDMFILGHSLEIKIKVFRLFKFNSRDFEVCYPDLPFREWPEISLLTENDRHYHIPVF
;
A
#
# COMPACT_ATOMS: atom_id res chain seq x y z
N MET A 1 97.82 -71.78 -4.36
CA MET A 1 98.57 -71.52 -3.11
C MET A 1 98.32 -70.08 -2.71
N TRP A 2 98.26 -69.78 -1.41
CA TRP A 2 98.15 -68.46 -0.74
C TRP A 2 96.79 -68.12 -0.06
N GLN A 3 96.78 -68.29 1.27
CA GLN A 3 96.26 -67.34 2.27
C GLN A 3 97.48 -66.93 3.14
N PRO A 4 97.55 -65.78 3.87
CA PRO A 4 96.59 -65.31 4.90
C PRO A 4 96.59 -63.75 5.12
N PRO A 5 96.33 -63.14 6.32
CA PRO A 5 95.09 -63.03 7.10
C PRO A 5 94.68 -61.57 7.52
N LYS A 6 93.53 -61.47 8.22
CA LYS A 6 92.84 -60.29 8.80
C LYS A 6 93.49 -59.71 10.08
N THR A 7 93.25 -58.42 10.36
CA THR A 7 93.30 -57.84 11.73
C THR A 7 92.15 -56.84 12.03
N SER A 8 91.52 -57.05 13.20
CA SER A 8 90.81 -56.18 14.18
C SER A 8 89.75 -55.12 13.79
N LEU A 9 88.54 -55.24 14.36
CA LEU A 9 87.48 -54.22 14.44
C LEU A 9 86.56 -54.47 15.67
N THR A 10 86.69 -53.71 16.77
CA THR A 10 85.74 -53.75 17.91
C THR A 10 85.77 -52.47 18.79
N ARG A 11 85.64 -51.27 18.19
CA ARG A 11 85.38 -50.03 18.97
C ARG A 11 84.44 -49.01 18.31
N SER A 12 84.05 -49.21 17.04
CA SER A 12 83.21 -48.26 16.29
C SER A 12 81.69 -48.49 16.48
N ASP A 13 81.29 -49.70 16.88
CA ASP A 13 79.93 -50.16 16.64
C ASP A 13 78.92 -49.69 17.70
N GLN A 14 79.38 -49.31 18.89
CA GLN A 14 78.48 -48.90 19.97
C GLN A 14 78.04 -47.43 19.84
N VAL A 15 78.90 -46.53 19.34
CA VAL A 15 78.57 -45.11 19.14
C VAL A 15 77.70 -44.91 17.89
N HIS A 16 77.90 -45.75 16.85
CA HIS A 16 77.04 -45.77 15.68
C HIS A 16 75.63 -46.33 15.95
N SER A 17 75.48 -47.22 16.93
CA SER A 17 74.17 -47.76 17.33
C SER A 17 73.27 -46.72 18.00
N TRP A 18 73.78 -45.94 18.95
CA TRP A 18 72.98 -44.92 19.66
C TRP A 18 72.60 -43.72 18.78
N THR A 19 73.46 -43.33 17.85
CA THR A 19 73.19 -42.27 16.86
C THR A 19 72.15 -42.72 15.82
N LEU A 20 72.17 -43.99 15.43
CA LEU A 20 71.18 -44.56 14.50
C LEU A 20 69.79 -44.64 15.15
N VAL A 21 69.68 -45.13 16.39
CA VAL A 21 68.39 -45.28 17.10
C VAL A 21 67.75 -43.92 17.40
N THR A 22 68.54 -42.92 17.79
CA THR A 22 68.04 -41.56 18.02
C THR A 22 67.59 -40.88 16.72
N SER A 23 68.30 -41.10 15.61
CA SER A 23 67.89 -40.59 14.29
C SER A 23 66.58 -41.22 13.79
N GLN A 24 66.39 -42.53 14.00
CA GLN A 24 65.18 -43.24 13.60
C GLN A 24 63.97 -42.84 14.47
N ALA A 25 64.17 -42.63 15.76
CA ALA A 25 63.14 -42.13 16.67
C ALA A 25 62.71 -40.69 16.33
N LEU A 26 63.66 -39.82 15.96
CA LEU A 26 63.36 -38.46 15.52
C LEU A 26 62.65 -38.43 14.17
N ASP A 27 63.04 -39.27 13.21
CA ASP A 27 62.38 -39.35 11.90
C ASP A 27 60.95 -39.92 12.01
N THR A 28 60.72 -40.91 12.87
CA THR A 28 59.37 -41.42 13.16
C THR A 28 58.51 -40.41 13.91
N ALA A 29 59.05 -39.72 14.92
CA ALA A 29 58.35 -38.64 15.61
C ALA A 29 58.01 -37.48 14.66
N TRP A 30 58.92 -37.11 13.74
CA TRP A 30 58.69 -36.09 12.72
C TRP A 30 57.61 -36.50 11.72
N LYS A 31 57.60 -37.76 11.28
CA LYS A 31 56.55 -38.30 10.40
C LYS A 31 55.18 -38.29 11.08
N ILE A 32 55.10 -38.66 12.36
CA ILE A 32 53.85 -38.62 13.14
C ILE A 32 53.38 -37.17 13.32
N ALA A 33 54.26 -36.25 13.73
CA ALA A 33 53.94 -34.85 13.88
C ALA A 33 53.45 -34.22 12.57
N ARG A 34 54.14 -34.50 11.45
CA ARG A 34 53.74 -34.05 10.11
C ARG A 34 52.39 -34.63 9.70
N GLY A 35 52.13 -35.91 10.00
CA GLY A 35 50.83 -36.55 9.78
C GLY A 35 49.71 -35.87 10.57
N SER A 36 49.91 -35.63 11.87
CA SER A 36 48.94 -34.94 12.73
C SER A 36 48.67 -33.50 12.31
N VAL A 37 49.70 -32.75 11.92
CA VAL A 37 49.55 -31.37 11.40
C VAL A 37 48.78 -31.38 10.07
N THR A 38 49.08 -32.32 9.16
CA THR A 38 48.38 -32.44 7.88
C THR A 38 46.90 -32.77 8.09
N LEU A 39 46.59 -33.65 9.05
CA LEU A 39 45.23 -33.99 9.42
C LEU A 39 44.49 -32.79 10.02
N ALA A 40 45.13 -32.05 10.93
CA ALA A 40 44.55 -30.85 11.54
C ALA A 40 44.28 -29.74 10.50
N VAL A 41 45.20 -29.53 9.55
CA VAL A 41 45.00 -28.60 8.44
C VAL A 41 43.85 -29.06 7.54
N ALA A 42 43.74 -30.35 7.24
CA ALA A 42 42.62 -30.88 6.46
C ALA A 42 41.27 -30.69 7.17
N PHE A 43 41.22 -30.89 8.49
CA PHE A 43 40.02 -30.60 9.29
C PHE A 43 39.66 -29.12 9.30
N LEU A 44 40.65 -28.23 9.45
CA LEU A 44 40.43 -26.78 9.38
C LEU A 44 39.92 -26.34 8.02
N VAL A 45 40.49 -26.86 6.93
CA VAL A 45 40.04 -26.59 5.56
C VAL A 45 38.62 -27.12 5.35
N ALA A 46 38.31 -28.34 5.82
CA ALA A 46 36.97 -28.90 5.74
C ALA A 46 35.94 -28.08 6.53
N ALA A 47 36.30 -27.64 7.74
CA ALA A 47 35.47 -26.76 8.56
C ALA A 47 35.23 -25.41 7.89
N LEU A 48 36.28 -24.78 7.33
CA LEU A 48 36.16 -23.53 6.56
C LEU A 48 35.27 -23.69 5.32
N CYS A 49 35.42 -24.80 4.58
CA CYS A 49 34.58 -25.12 3.43
C CYS A 49 33.11 -25.32 3.85
N TYR A 50 32.87 -25.99 4.98
CA TYR A 50 31.53 -26.19 5.52
C TYR A 50 30.88 -24.86 5.95
N VAL A 51 31.62 -24.01 6.66
CA VAL A 51 31.17 -22.66 7.07
C VAL A 51 30.87 -21.80 5.84
N ARG A 52 31.72 -21.83 4.82
CA ARG A 52 31.50 -21.09 3.57
C ARG A 52 30.27 -21.59 2.81
N ARG A 53 30.04 -22.91 2.77
CA ARG A 53 28.85 -23.51 2.17
C ARG A 53 27.58 -23.14 2.94
N MET A 54 27.64 -23.14 4.28
CA MET A 54 26.54 -22.68 5.12
C MET A 54 26.23 -21.20 4.93
N HIS A 55 27.25 -20.34 4.87
CA HIS A 55 27.07 -18.91 4.61
C HIS A 55 26.45 -18.66 3.23
N SER A 56 26.87 -19.42 2.20
CA SER A 56 26.26 -19.34 0.87
C SER A 56 24.81 -19.82 0.86
N TYR A 57 24.50 -20.88 1.61
CA TYR A 57 23.13 -21.41 1.74
C TYR A 57 22.21 -20.44 2.48
N LEU A 58 22.69 -19.86 3.59
CA LEU A 58 22.02 -18.79 4.34
C LEU A 58 21.79 -17.57 3.44
N GLY A 59 22.78 -17.12 2.69
CA GLY A 59 22.64 -16.01 1.74
C GLY A 59 21.62 -16.28 0.64
N HIS A 60 21.59 -17.50 0.09
CA HIS A 60 20.58 -17.88 -0.91
C HIS A 60 19.18 -17.95 -0.31
N ARG A 61 19.01 -18.54 0.88
CA ARG A 61 17.74 -18.52 1.61
C ARG A 61 17.29 -17.10 1.92
N LEU A 62 18.19 -16.22 2.37
CA LEU A 62 17.87 -14.83 2.65
C LEU A 62 17.41 -14.09 1.39
N LYS A 63 18.11 -14.24 0.26
CA LYS A 63 17.68 -13.68 -1.03
C LYS A 63 16.33 -14.23 -1.48
N TRP A 64 16.09 -15.53 -1.31
CA TRP A 64 14.80 -16.14 -1.64
C TRP A 64 13.68 -15.62 -0.75
N TRP A 65 13.90 -15.46 0.55
CA TRP A 65 12.96 -14.88 1.51
C TRP A 65 12.70 -13.40 1.22
N ILE A 66 13.74 -12.60 0.94
CA ILE A 66 13.59 -11.21 0.51
C ILE A 66 12.78 -11.14 -0.78
N GLY A 67 13.08 -11.99 -1.77
CA GLY A 67 12.33 -12.04 -3.03
C GLY A 67 10.90 -12.57 -2.88
N TYR A 68 10.64 -13.48 -1.94
CA TYR A 68 9.31 -13.94 -1.59
C TYR A 68 8.52 -12.82 -0.90
N LEU A 69 9.12 -12.14 0.08
CA LEU A 69 8.52 -11.01 0.78
C LEU A 69 8.24 -9.87 -0.20
N GLN A 70 9.19 -9.48 -1.04
CA GLN A 70 8.98 -8.47 -2.07
C GLN A 70 7.84 -8.85 -3.03
N ARG A 71 7.74 -10.12 -3.46
CA ARG A 71 6.63 -10.57 -4.30
C ARG A 71 5.31 -10.59 -3.55
N LYS A 72 5.28 -10.99 -2.28
CA LYS A 72 4.09 -10.99 -1.44
C LYS A 72 3.60 -9.57 -1.16
N PHE A 73 4.50 -8.66 -0.79
CA PHE A 73 4.20 -7.23 -0.62
C PHE A 73 3.73 -6.58 -1.92
N LYS A 74 4.40 -6.86 -3.05
CA LYS A 74 4.00 -6.34 -4.37
C LYS A 74 2.63 -6.87 -4.83
N ARG A 75 2.23 -8.07 -4.39
CA ARG A 75 0.89 -8.65 -4.67
C ARG A 75 -0.21 -8.16 -3.73
N ASN A 76 0.14 -7.53 -2.60
CA ASN A 76 -0.84 -7.05 -1.63
C ASN A 76 -1.16 -5.55 -1.78
N LEU A 77 -0.48 -4.85 -2.70
CA LEU A 77 -0.77 -3.44 -2.97
C LEU A 77 -2.18 -3.29 -3.53
N SER A 78 -3.03 -2.53 -2.83
CA SER A 78 -4.35 -2.16 -3.31
C SER A 78 -4.30 -1.01 -4.32
N VAL A 79 -3.17 -0.29 -4.40
CA VAL A 79 -2.83 0.64 -5.48
C VAL A 79 -1.53 0.15 -6.13
N GLU A 80 -1.65 -0.40 -7.33
CA GLU A 80 -0.54 -1.03 -8.05
C GLU A 80 0.59 -0.04 -8.38
N ALA A 81 1.76 -0.57 -8.75
CA ALA A 81 2.85 0.27 -9.22
C ALA A 81 2.49 1.04 -10.49
N GLU A 82 3.17 2.16 -10.73
CA GLU A 82 3.02 2.93 -11.95
C GLU A 82 3.41 2.10 -13.18
N VAL A 83 2.61 2.23 -14.23
CA VAL A 83 2.88 1.66 -15.55
C VAL A 83 2.70 2.75 -16.60
N ASP A 84 3.52 2.74 -17.65
CA ASP A 84 3.37 3.65 -18.78
C ASP A 84 1.94 3.61 -19.35
N LEU A 85 1.35 4.78 -19.57
CA LEU A 85 -0.06 4.94 -19.90
C LEU A 85 -0.39 4.29 -21.25
N LEU A 86 0.45 4.49 -22.27
CA LEU A 86 0.22 3.94 -23.60
C LEU A 86 0.44 2.43 -23.62
N SER A 87 1.43 1.94 -22.88
CA SER A 87 1.66 0.51 -22.68
C SER A 87 0.49 -0.17 -21.95
N TYR A 88 -0.08 0.49 -20.94
CA TYR A 88 -1.30 0.04 -20.28
C TYR A 88 -2.47 -0.04 -21.27
N SER A 89 -2.73 1.05 -22.00
CA SER A 89 -3.79 1.15 -23.00
C SER A 89 -3.69 0.06 -24.07
N ALA A 90 -2.49 -0.16 -24.62
CA ALA A 90 -2.23 -1.19 -25.63
C ALA A 90 -2.43 -2.62 -25.11
N ARG A 91 -2.17 -2.85 -23.81
CA ARG A 91 -2.34 -4.16 -23.17
C ARG A 91 -3.79 -4.45 -22.79
N GLU A 92 -4.50 -3.48 -22.23
CA GLU A 92 -5.87 -3.63 -21.73
C GLU A 92 -6.89 -3.58 -22.89
N TRP A 93 -6.75 -2.60 -23.78
CA TRP A 93 -7.70 -2.34 -24.87
C TRP A 93 -7.24 -2.91 -26.20
N LYS A 94 -7.21 -4.25 -26.29
CA LYS A 94 -6.84 -4.99 -27.52
C LYS A 94 -7.99 -5.11 -28.53
N GLY A 95 -7.63 -5.33 -29.79
CA GLY A 95 -8.57 -5.63 -30.88
C GLY A 95 -9.24 -4.41 -31.51
N GLU A 96 -10.16 -4.68 -32.43
CA GLU A 96 -10.70 -3.67 -33.36
C GLU A 96 -12.13 -3.21 -33.02
N THR A 97 -12.64 -3.57 -31.84
CA THR A 97 -13.99 -3.16 -31.42
C THR A 97 -14.10 -1.63 -31.32
N PRO A 98 -15.28 -1.04 -31.61
CA PRO A 98 -15.47 0.41 -31.49
C PRO A 98 -15.11 0.94 -30.10
N ARG A 99 -15.43 0.19 -29.04
CA ARG A 99 -15.07 0.53 -27.66
C ARG A 99 -13.56 0.53 -27.45
N ALA A 100 -12.84 -0.49 -27.89
CA ALA A 100 -11.38 -0.54 -27.74
C ALA A 100 -10.69 0.60 -28.51
N LYS A 101 -11.17 0.91 -29.73
CA LYS A 101 -10.69 2.07 -30.51
C LYS A 101 -10.92 3.39 -29.78
N LEU A 102 -12.12 3.58 -29.22
CA LEU A 102 -12.46 4.78 -28.45
C LEU A 102 -11.55 4.93 -27.22
N MET A 103 -11.37 3.87 -26.44
CA MET A 103 -10.55 3.90 -25.22
C MET A 103 -9.08 4.18 -25.53
N ARG A 104 -8.52 3.57 -26.58
CA ARG A 104 -7.14 3.86 -27.01
C ARG A 104 -6.96 5.35 -27.36
N LYS A 105 -7.89 5.92 -28.13
CA LYS A 105 -7.88 7.37 -28.44
C LYS A 105 -8.03 8.24 -27.20
N ALA A 106 -8.89 7.85 -26.25
CA ALA A 106 -9.04 8.57 -24.99
C ALA A 106 -7.74 8.57 -24.17
N TYR A 107 -7.04 7.43 -24.11
CA TYR A 107 -5.72 7.34 -23.47
C TYR A 107 -4.64 8.15 -24.20
N GLU A 108 -4.65 8.16 -25.53
CA GLU A 108 -3.78 9.02 -26.34
C GLU A 108 -4.04 10.51 -26.05
N GLU A 109 -5.29 10.93 -25.93
CA GLU A 109 -5.66 12.30 -25.52
C GLU A 109 -5.07 12.64 -24.14
N LEU A 110 -5.23 11.75 -23.16
CA LEU A 110 -4.64 11.94 -21.83
C LEU A 110 -3.11 12.09 -21.89
N PHE A 111 -2.44 11.30 -22.72
CA PHE A 111 -0.98 11.34 -22.87
C PHE A 111 -0.48 12.62 -23.54
N TRP A 112 -1.09 13.00 -24.66
CA TRP A 112 -0.64 14.11 -25.50
C TRP A 112 -1.14 15.46 -25.00
N ARG A 113 -2.42 15.56 -24.61
CA ARG A 113 -3.07 16.82 -24.24
C ARG A 113 -2.97 17.13 -22.75
N HIS A 114 -3.11 16.13 -21.90
CA HIS A 114 -3.08 16.29 -20.44
C HIS A 114 -1.75 15.89 -19.81
N HIS A 115 -0.78 15.47 -20.63
CA HIS A 115 0.57 15.10 -20.22
C HIS A 115 0.66 13.99 -19.17
N ILE A 116 -0.34 13.11 -19.09
CA ILE A 116 -0.31 11.97 -18.17
C ILE A 116 0.61 10.89 -18.75
N LYS A 117 1.69 10.56 -18.04
CA LYS A 117 2.71 9.60 -18.50
C LYS A 117 2.48 8.19 -18.02
N CYS A 118 2.06 8.05 -16.77
CA CYS A 118 1.84 6.76 -16.15
C CYS A 118 0.44 6.67 -15.53
N VAL A 119 0.00 5.44 -15.27
CA VAL A 119 -1.22 5.14 -14.54
C VAL A 119 -0.91 4.15 -13.43
N ARG A 120 -1.53 4.34 -12.26
CA ARG A 120 -1.60 3.31 -11.22
C ARG A 120 -3.00 2.71 -11.22
N GLN A 121 -3.07 1.40 -11.44
CA GLN A 121 -4.32 0.68 -11.29
C GLN A 121 -4.68 0.58 -9.81
N VAL A 122 -5.97 0.68 -9.52
CA VAL A 122 -6.52 0.56 -8.17
C VAL A 122 -7.30 -0.73 -8.08
N LYS A 123 -7.21 -1.40 -6.94
CA LYS A 123 -7.90 -2.64 -6.66
C LYS A 123 -9.41 -2.45 -6.83
N ARG A 124 -9.96 -3.23 -7.76
CA ARG A 124 -11.36 -3.21 -8.17
C ARG A 124 -12.28 -3.87 -7.14
N ASP A 125 -12.43 -3.24 -5.98
CA ASP A 125 -13.44 -3.58 -4.98
C ASP A 125 -14.37 -2.39 -4.71
N ASN A 126 -15.36 -2.60 -3.85
CA ASN A 126 -16.39 -1.60 -3.55
C ASN A 126 -15.88 -0.38 -2.76
N TYR A 127 -14.58 -0.32 -2.42
CA TYR A 127 -13.91 0.87 -1.86
C TYR A 127 -13.03 1.62 -2.87
N ASP A 128 -12.97 1.19 -4.14
CA ASP A 128 -12.07 1.72 -5.16
C ASP A 128 -12.07 3.27 -5.25
N ALA A 129 -13.23 3.91 -5.26
CA ALA A 129 -13.33 5.37 -5.30
C ALA A 129 -12.72 6.04 -4.06
N LEU A 130 -13.05 5.55 -2.86
CA LEU A 130 -12.50 6.06 -1.59
C LEU A 130 -10.99 5.84 -1.51
N ARG A 131 -10.52 4.67 -1.96
CA ARG A 131 -9.09 4.33 -2.05
C ARG A 131 -8.35 5.28 -2.97
N SER A 132 -8.89 5.51 -4.17
CA SER A 132 -8.30 6.38 -5.18
C SER A 132 -8.16 7.82 -4.70
N VAL A 133 -9.22 8.36 -4.09
CA VAL A 133 -9.25 9.71 -3.53
C VAL A 133 -8.27 9.83 -2.36
N LEU A 134 -8.30 8.90 -1.41
CA LEU A 134 -7.44 8.94 -0.24
C LEU A 134 -5.96 8.79 -0.61
N PHE A 135 -5.64 7.94 -1.58
CA PHE A 135 -4.29 7.79 -2.10
C PHE A 135 -3.77 9.11 -2.67
N GLN A 136 -4.58 9.80 -3.47
CA GLN A 136 -4.19 11.10 -4.04
C GLN A 136 -3.95 12.15 -2.95
N ILE A 137 -4.83 12.23 -1.95
CA ILE A 137 -4.67 13.13 -0.79
C ILE A 137 -3.33 12.89 -0.10
N PHE A 138 -3.00 11.65 0.24
CA PHE A 138 -1.79 11.32 0.98
C PHE A 138 -0.51 11.43 0.14
N SER A 139 -0.52 10.99 -1.10
CA SER A 139 0.65 11.07 -1.99
C SER A 139 1.02 12.52 -2.31
N GLN A 140 0.03 13.38 -2.52
CA GLN A 140 0.22 14.81 -2.75
C GLN A 140 0.49 15.59 -1.45
N GLY A 141 0.23 14.99 -0.28
CA GLY A 141 0.46 15.63 1.02
C GLY A 141 -0.53 16.75 1.31
N LEU A 142 -1.78 16.62 0.83
CA LEU A 142 -2.81 17.64 1.04
C LEU A 142 -3.16 17.78 2.52
N SER A 143 -3.35 19.02 2.98
CA SER A 143 -3.73 19.28 4.38
C SER A 143 -5.21 18.98 4.65
N PHE A 144 -5.59 18.90 5.92
CA PHE A 144 -7.00 18.84 6.29
C PHE A 144 -7.84 19.99 5.72
N PRO A 145 -9.13 19.75 5.42
CA PRO A 145 -10.07 20.81 5.11
C PRO A 145 -10.19 21.79 6.28
N SER A 146 -10.60 23.02 5.97
CA SER A 146 -10.68 24.14 6.92
C SER A 146 -11.56 23.80 8.13
N TRP A 147 -12.74 23.23 7.90
CA TRP A 147 -13.68 22.88 8.97
C TRP A 147 -13.16 21.79 9.93
N MET A 148 -12.23 20.92 9.49
CA MET A 148 -11.59 19.92 10.35
C MET A 148 -10.43 20.49 11.17
N LYS A 149 -9.90 21.66 10.80
CA LYS A 149 -8.94 22.41 11.62
C LYS A 149 -9.64 23.13 12.75
N GLU A 150 -10.86 23.62 12.50
CA GLU A 150 -11.69 24.33 13.47
C GLU A 150 -12.41 23.40 14.45
N LYS A 151 -12.81 22.21 14.00
CA LYS A 151 -13.54 21.21 14.80
C LYS A 151 -12.66 20.01 15.10
N ASP A 152 -12.64 19.54 16.35
CA ASP A 152 -11.97 18.29 16.68
C ASP A 152 -12.75 17.09 16.12
N ILE A 153 -12.27 16.56 15.00
CA ILE A 153 -12.95 15.49 14.26
C ILE A 153 -13.20 14.22 15.10
N VAL A 154 -12.35 13.96 16.09
CA VAL A 154 -12.48 12.80 16.99
C VAL A 154 -13.72 12.90 17.89
N LYS A 155 -14.22 14.11 18.13
CA LYS A 155 -15.44 14.36 18.92
C LYS A 155 -16.71 14.37 18.09
N LEU A 156 -16.63 14.28 16.76
CA LEU A 156 -17.82 14.28 15.89
C LEU A 156 -18.75 13.09 16.13
N PRO A 157 -18.26 11.86 16.37
CA PRO A 157 -19.14 10.76 16.77
C PRO A 157 -19.93 11.08 18.04
N GLU A 158 -19.34 11.82 18.99
CA GLU A 158 -20.02 12.20 20.25
C GLU A 158 -21.07 13.27 19.96
N LYS A 159 -20.70 14.26 19.15
CA LYS A 159 -21.60 15.33 18.74
C LYS A 159 -22.85 14.78 18.04
N LEU A 160 -22.70 13.88 17.06
CA LEU A 160 -23.86 13.30 16.37
C LEU A 160 -24.76 12.52 17.34
N LEU A 161 -24.17 11.72 18.22
CA LEU A 161 -24.94 10.91 19.18
C LEU A 161 -25.69 11.77 20.21
N PHE A 162 -24.97 12.67 20.88
CA PHE A 162 -25.49 13.37 22.06
C PHE A 162 -26.17 14.70 21.74
N SER A 163 -25.70 15.46 20.74
CA SER A 163 -26.25 16.80 20.46
C SER A 163 -27.36 16.82 19.42
N GLN A 164 -27.44 15.80 18.56
CA GLN A 164 -28.45 15.69 17.51
C GLN A 164 -29.44 14.55 17.73
N GLY A 165 -29.37 13.85 18.87
CA GLY A 165 -30.28 12.74 19.20
C GLY A 165 -30.24 11.59 18.19
N CYS A 166 -29.14 11.44 17.45
CA CYS A 166 -29.01 10.50 16.34
C CYS A 166 -28.74 9.07 16.84
N ASN A 167 -29.63 8.51 17.67
CA ASN A 167 -29.56 7.11 18.11
C ASN A 167 -29.51 6.13 16.94
N TRP A 168 -30.04 6.55 15.79
CA TRP A 168 -30.01 5.82 14.54
C TRP A 168 -28.59 5.53 14.02
N ILE A 169 -27.55 6.27 14.46
CA ILE A 169 -26.15 5.99 14.08
C ILE A 169 -25.71 4.59 14.51
N GLN A 170 -26.38 3.98 15.51
CA GLN A 170 -26.12 2.59 15.92
C GLN A 170 -26.46 1.57 14.82
N GLN A 171 -27.15 1.98 13.75
CA GLN A 171 -27.43 1.13 12.58
C GLN A 171 -26.29 1.18 11.54
N TYR A 172 -25.18 1.88 11.83
CA TYR A 172 -24.03 1.94 10.94
C TYR A 172 -23.33 0.57 10.85
N SER A 173 -23.21 0.03 9.64
CA SER A 173 -22.83 -1.38 9.42
C SER A 173 -21.34 -1.63 9.18
N PHE A 174 -20.53 -0.58 8.99
CA PHE A 174 -19.12 -0.71 8.61
C PHE A 174 -18.88 -1.52 7.33
N GLY A 175 -19.76 -1.35 6.32
CA GLY A 175 -19.61 -1.96 5.00
C GLY A 175 -19.54 -3.49 5.09
N PRO A 176 -18.47 -4.12 4.58
CA PRO A 176 -18.37 -5.59 4.50
C PRO A 176 -18.29 -6.26 5.88
N GLU A 177 -17.99 -5.52 6.95
CA GLU A 177 -18.01 -6.07 8.30
C GLU A 177 -19.43 -6.41 8.79
N LYS A 178 -20.47 -5.77 8.25
CA LYS A 178 -21.88 -5.97 8.64
C LYS A 178 -22.06 -5.97 10.15
N TYR A 179 -21.41 -5.01 10.80
CA TYR A 179 -21.30 -4.93 12.25
C TYR A 179 -22.67 -4.75 12.90
N THR A 180 -22.97 -5.60 13.87
CA THR A 180 -24.22 -5.59 14.65
C THR A 180 -23.98 -5.38 16.15
N GLY A 181 -22.74 -5.07 16.53
CA GLY A 181 -22.38 -4.86 17.94
C GLY A 181 -22.87 -3.52 18.47
N SER A 182 -22.91 -3.39 19.80
CA SER A 182 -23.45 -2.21 20.49
C SER A 182 -22.48 -1.03 20.58
N ASN A 183 -21.21 -1.20 20.21
CA ASN A 183 -20.19 -0.15 20.33
C ASN A 183 -19.79 0.45 18.98
N VAL A 184 -20.79 0.80 18.16
CA VAL A 184 -20.58 1.51 16.89
C VAL A 184 -19.80 2.79 17.11
N PHE A 185 -20.19 3.55 18.13
CA PHE A 185 -19.56 4.81 18.50
C PHE A 185 -18.04 4.67 18.75
N GLY A 186 -17.65 3.76 19.64
CA GLY A 186 -16.23 3.59 19.98
C GLY A 186 -15.42 3.11 18.79
N LYS A 187 -16.03 2.35 17.88
CA LYS A 187 -15.38 1.90 16.65
C LYS A 187 -15.23 3.04 15.63
N LEU A 188 -16.26 3.87 15.43
CA LEU A 188 -16.18 5.08 14.59
C LEU A 188 -15.12 6.04 15.09
N ARG A 189 -15.08 6.29 16.40
CA ARG A 189 -14.06 7.13 17.04
C ARG A 189 -12.65 6.64 16.71
N LYS A 190 -12.38 5.34 16.88
CA LYS A 190 -11.08 4.74 16.53
C LYS A 190 -10.72 4.88 15.05
N CYS A 191 -11.71 4.77 14.15
CA CYS A 191 -11.48 4.97 12.72
C CYS A 191 -11.09 6.43 12.43
N VAL A 192 -11.80 7.39 13.02
CA VAL A 192 -11.52 8.82 12.84
C VAL A 192 -10.20 9.25 13.49
N GLU A 193 -9.86 8.70 14.66
CA GLU A 193 -8.55 8.89 15.31
C GLU A 193 -7.41 8.37 14.44
N LEU A 194 -7.60 7.21 13.82
CA LEU A 194 -6.62 6.66 12.88
C LEU A 194 -6.47 7.56 11.65
N LEU A 195 -7.58 8.01 11.05
CA LEU A 195 -7.55 8.93 9.91
C LEU A 195 -6.82 10.24 10.27
N LYS A 196 -7.13 10.83 11.43
CA LYS A 196 -6.47 12.03 11.93
C LYS A 196 -4.96 11.82 12.04
N THR A 197 -4.54 10.69 12.61
CA THR A 197 -3.13 10.36 12.82
C THR A 197 -2.40 10.22 11.48
N GLN A 198 -2.93 9.38 10.58
CA GLN A 198 -2.31 9.12 9.28
C GLN A 198 -2.25 10.40 8.44
N TRP A 199 -3.34 11.17 8.36
CA TRP A 199 -3.37 12.39 7.56
C TRP A 199 -2.42 13.47 8.10
N THR A 200 -2.33 13.62 9.42
CA THR A 200 -1.35 14.53 10.05
C THR A 200 0.09 14.13 9.69
N GLU A 201 0.39 12.83 9.72
CA GLU A 201 1.70 12.31 9.35
C GLU A 201 2.02 12.57 7.87
N PHE A 202 1.11 12.24 6.94
CA PHE A 202 1.31 12.45 5.51
C PHE A 202 1.47 13.93 5.13
N SER A 203 0.64 14.82 5.69
CA SER A 203 0.72 16.25 5.43
C SER A 203 1.99 16.91 6.02
N GLY A 204 2.60 16.31 7.04
CA GLY A 204 3.86 16.77 7.62
C GLY A 204 5.12 16.41 6.82
N ILE A 205 5.04 15.47 5.88
CA ILE A 205 6.19 15.00 5.10
C ILE A 205 6.35 15.85 3.85
N LYS A 206 7.46 16.58 3.71
CA LYS A 206 7.75 17.39 2.51
C LYS A 206 8.26 16.58 1.32
N ASP A 207 9.02 15.52 1.58
CA ASP A 207 9.62 14.67 0.54
C ASP A 207 8.56 13.76 -0.11
N TYR A 208 8.34 13.98 -1.41
CA TYR A 208 7.42 13.20 -2.23
C TYR A 208 7.77 11.71 -2.30
N HIS A 209 9.05 11.35 -2.41
CA HIS A 209 9.46 9.95 -2.50
C HIS A 209 9.18 9.21 -1.18
N LYS A 210 9.49 9.88 -0.05
CA LYS A 210 9.15 9.36 1.28
C LYS A 210 7.63 9.19 1.44
N ARG A 211 6.83 10.18 1.05
CA ARG A 211 5.35 10.06 1.05
C ARG A 211 4.87 8.90 0.19
N GLY A 212 5.40 8.76 -1.03
CA GLY A 212 5.04 7.67 -1.94
C GLY A 212 5.35 6.29 -1.37
N SER A 213 6.53 6.13 -0.73
CA SER A 213 6.87 4.88 -0.05
C SER A 213 5.94 4.58 1.12
N MET A 214 5.57 5.59 1.91
CA MET A 214 4.62 5.42 3.03
C MET A 214 3.21 5.11 2.53
N CYS A 215 2.77 5.72 1.42
CA CYS A 215 1.51 5.35 0.77
C CYS A 215 1.54 3.87 0.36
N ASN A 216 2.61 3.40 -0.27
CA ASN A 216 2.71 1.98 -0.66
C ASN A 216 2.66 1.03 0.56
N ILE A 217 3.20 1.43 1.71
CA ILE A 217 3.10 0.66 2.96
C ILE A 217 1.65 0.66 3.47
N LEU A 218 1.03 1.83 3.57
CA LEU A 218 -0.35 2.01 4.03
C LEU A 218 -1.34 1.19 3.19
N PHE A 219 -1.29 1.37 1.87
CA PHE A 219 -2.14 0.70 0.88
C PHE A 219 -1.67 -0.72 0.55
N SER A 220 -0.95 -1.36 1.48
CA SER A 220 -0.69 -2.80 1.49
C SER A 220 -1.33 -3.50 2.71
N ASP A 221 -1.88 -2.72 3.65
CA ASP A 221 -2.60 -3.20 4.83
C ASP A 221 -4.11 -2.94 4.68
N ALA A 222 -4.82 -3.95 4.20
CA ALA A 222 -6.26 -3.87 3.98
C ALA A 222 -7.06 -3.57 5.26
N ILE A 223 -6.58 -4.00 6.44
CA ILE A 223 -7.28 -3.77 7.71
C ILE A 223 -7.22 -2.30 8.08
N LEU A 224 -6.06 -1.69 7.88
CA LEU A 224 -5.85 -0.26 8.10
C LEU A 224 -6.64 0.57 7.09
N GLU A 225 -6.55 0.21 5.80
CA GLU A 225 -7.30 0.85 4.71
C GLU A 225 -8.80 0.92 5.01
N TYR A 226 -9.42 -0.21 5.39
CA TYR A 226 -10.87 -0.27 5.58
C TYR A 226 -11.31 0.64 6.73
N LYS A 227 -10.53 0.75 7.81
CA LYS A 227 -10.80 1.71 8.89
C LYS A 227 -10.74 3.15 8.41
N LEU A 228 -9.80 3.49 7.52
CA LEU A 228 -9.72 4.83 6.93
C LEU A 228 -10.93 5.12 6.04
N TYR A 229 -11.39 4.14 5.26
CA TYR A 229 -12.59 4.30 4.43
C TYR A 229 -13.86 4.48 5.26
N GLU A 230 -13.99 3.74 6.37
CA GLU A 230 -15.10 3.93 7.30
C GLU A 230 -15.06 5.31 7.99
N ALA A 231 -13.87 5.84 8.28
CA ALA A 231 -13.73 7.21 8.76
C ALA A 231 -14.19 8.25 7.71
N LEU A 232 -13.83 8.06 6.43
CA LEU A 232 -14.26 8.94 5.34
C LEU A 232 -15.78 8.88 5.12
N LYS A 233 -16.36 7.68 5.11
CA LYS A 233 -17.82 7.47 5.04
C LYS A 233 -18.53 8.18 6.18
N PHE A 234 -18.02 8.05 7.41
CA PHE A 234 -18.57 8.76 8.56
C PHE A 234 -18.47 10.28 8.41
N ILE A 235 -17.36 10.81 7.88
CA ILE A 235 -17.21 12.23 7.58
C ILE A 235 -18.24 12.70 6.54
N MET A 236 -18.48 11.90 5.49
CA MET A 236 -19.53 12.18 4.50
C MET A 236 -20.91 12.23 5.16
N LEU A 237 -21.23 11.25 6.01
CA LEU A 237 -22.48 11.23 6.76
C LEU A 237 -22.64 12.46 7.65
N TYR A 238 -21.59 12.85 8.38
CA TYR A 238 -21.61 14.05 9.22
C TYR A 238 -21.96 15.30 8.42
N GLN A 239 -21.39 15.46 7.23
CA GLN A 239 -21.68 16.59 6.35
C GLN A 239 -23.11 16.56 5.81
N VAL A 240 -23.60 15.37 5.42
CA VAL A 240 -25.00 15.19 5.03
C VAL A 240 -25.94 15.62 6.17
N THR A 241 -25.65 15.23 7.42
CA THR A 241 -26.46 15.62 8.58
C THR A 241 -26.42 17.13 8.84
N GLU A 242 -25.23 17.77 8.80
CA GLU A 242 -25.14 19.22 9.00
C GLU A 242 -25.88 20.01 7.91
N VAL A 243 -25.79 19.58 6.64
CA VAL A 243 -26.50 20.22 5.54
C VAL A 243 -28.02 19.97 5.63
N TYR A 244 -28.45 18.81 6.10
CA TYR A 244 -29.86 18.53 6.35
C TYR A 244 -30.44 19.45 7.44
N GLU A 245 -29.71 19.67 8.54
CA GLU A 245 -30.11 20.62 9.59
C GLU A 245 -30.17 22.07 9.07
N GLN A 246 -29.23 22.46 8.20
CA GLN A 246 -29.29 23.75 7.52
C GLN A 246 -30.54 23.87 6.64
N MET A 247 -30.90 22.81 5.92
CA MET A 247 -32.12 22.76 5.11
C MET A 247 -33.39 22.91 5.97
N LYS A 248 -33.46 22.20 7.11
CA LYS A 248 -34.59 22.28 8.05
C LYS A 248 -34.75 23.68 8.65
N THR A 249 -33.63 24.35 8.92
CA THR A 249 -33.58 25.73 9.40
C THR A 249 -33.72 26.77 8.28
N LYS A 250 -34.14 26.35 7.07
CA LYS A 250 -34.36 27.21 5.88
C LYS A 250 -33.13 28.00 5.44
N LYS A 251 -31.92 27.53 5.76
CA LYS A 251 -30.68 28.11 5.26
C LYS A 251 -30.42 27.69 3.82
N VAL A 252 -29.63 28.48 3.11
CA VAL A 252 -29.19 28.15 1.75
C VAL A 252 -28.21 26.98 1.80
N ILE A 253 -28.52 25.93 1.03
CA ILE A 253 -27.70 24.72 0.90
C ILE A 253 -27.25 24.53 -0.56
N PRO A 254 -26.13 23.83 -0.82
CA PRO A 254 -25.72 23.49 -2.19
C PRO A 254 -26.80 22.66 -2.91
N SER A 255 -27.00 22.92 -4.20
CA SER A 255 -28.07 22.32 -5.01
C SER A 255 -28.02 20.79 -5.05
N LEU A 256 -26.83 20.20 -5.08
CA LEU A 256 -26.67 18.73 -5.12
C LEU A 256 -27.10 18.05 -3.81
N PHE A 257 -26.99 18.71 -2.65
CA PHE A 257 -27.61 18.18 -1.42
C PHE A 257 -29.14 18.26 -1.48
N ARG A 258 -29.71 19.30 -2.11
CA ARG A 258 -31.17 19.35 -2.34
C ARG A 258 -31.62 18.20 -3.24
N LEU A 259 -30.85 17.88 -4.27
CA LEU A 259 -31.11 16.72 -5.12
C LEU A 259 -31.01 15.41 -4.33
N LEU A 260 -29.99 15.25 -3.48
CA LEU A 260 -29.83 14.10 -2.59
C LEU A 260 -31.09 13.87 -1.74
N PHE A 261 -31.57 14.92 -1.06
CA PHE A 261 -32.75 14.84 -0.19
C PHE A 261 -34.09 14.77 -0.94
N SER A 262 -34.10 15.00 -2.25
CA SER A 262 -35.31 14.81 -3.07
C SER A 262 -35.57 13.36 -3.46
N ARG A 263 -34.55 12.49 -3.36
CA ARG A 263 -34.66 11.04 -3.61
C ARG A 263 -35.35 10.36 -2.43
N GLU A 264 -36.28 9.47 -2.71
CA GLU A 264 -36.99 8.68 -1.68
C GLU A 264 -36.00 7.90 -0.79
N THR A 265 -35.01 7.25 -1.42
CA THR A 265 -34.02 6.40 -0.74
C THR A 265 -32.96 7.18 0.06
N SER A 266 -32.93 8.52 -0.02
CA SER A 266 -31.96 9.36 0.71
C SER A 266 -32.57 10.70 1.13
N SER A 267 -33.86 10.70 1.47
CA SER A 267 -34.63 11.90 1.81
C SER A 267 -34.18 12.58 3.11
N ASP A 268 -33.51 11.84 3.98
CA ASP A 268 -32.91 12.29 5.23
C ASP A 268 -31.57 11.54 5.49
N PRO A 269 -30.76 11.97 6.46
CA PRO A 269 -29.45 11.36 6.74
C PRO A 269 -29.51 9.88 7.15
N LEU A 270 -30.57 9.44 7.84
CA LEU A 270 -30.75 8.04 8.22
C LEU A 270 -31.04 7.20 6.96
N SER A 271 -31.98 7.66 6.12
CA SER A 271 -32.28 7.02 4.85
C SER A 271 -31.04 6.94 3.94
N PHE A 272 -30.25 8.02 3.86
CA PHE A 272 -28.97 8.01 3.14
C PHE A 272 -27.99 6.96 3.69
N MET A 273 -27.83 6.90 5.02
CA MET A 273 -26.94 5.94 5.66
C MET A 273 -27.37 4.50 5.36
N MET A 274 -28.65 4.18 5.56
CA MET A 274 -29.17 2.81 5.49
C MET A 274 -29.19 2.27 4.07
N ASN A 275 -29.59 3.10 3.10
CA ASN A 275 -29.85 2.64 1.74
C ASN A 275 -28.64 2.81 0.80
N HIS A 276 -27.66 3.64 1.15
CA HIS A 276 -26.51 3.96 0.29
C HIS A 276 -25.20 3.73 1.02
N LEU A 277 -24.93 4.52 2.07
CA LEU A 277 -23.60 4.57 2.69
C LEU A 277 -23.19 3.24 3.35
N ASN A 278 -24.12 2.53 3.99
CA ASN A 278 -23.86 1.23 4.61
C ASN A 278 -23.46 0.15 3.59
N SER A 279 -23.92 0.28 2.34
CA SER A 279 -23.59 -0.65 1.24
C SER A 279 -22.23 -0.36 0.60
N VAL A 280 -21.69 0.84 0.77
CA VAL A 280 -20.37 1.23 0.25
C VAL A 280 -19.28 0.35 0.86
N GLY A 281 -18.55 -0.37 0.00
CA GLY A 281 -17.52 -1.33 0.39
C GLY A 281 -18.01 -2.77 0.55
N ASP A 282 -19.32 -2.99 0.65
CA ASP A 282 -19.94 -4.32 0.74
C ASP A 282 -20.52 -4.74 -0.61
N THR A 283 -21.62 -4.10 -1.04
CA THR A 283 -22.36 -4.47 -2.25
C THR A 283 -22.23 -3.45 -3.39
N CYS A 284 -21.88 -2.19 -3.10
CA CYS A 284 -21.70 -1.16 -4.11
C CYS A 284 -20.50 -0.23 -3.80
N GLY A 285 -20.04 0.49 -4.82
CA GLY A 285 -19.12 1.61 -4.67
C GLY A 285 -19.87 2.95 -4.56
N LEU A 286 -19.11 4.06 -4.57
CA LEU A 286 -19.69 5.41 -4.57
C LEU A 286 -20.40 5.71 -5.89
N GLU A 287 -21.61 6.27 -5.80
CA GLU A 287 -22.32 6.86 -6.93
C GLU A 287 -21.74 8.25 -7.26
N GLN A 288 -22.13 8.83 -8.40
CA GLN A 288 -21.68 10.19 -8.77
C GLN A 288 -22.09 11.26 -7.74
N ILE A 289 -23.27 11.12 -7.13
CA ILE A 289 -23.70 12.04 -6.07
C ILE A 289 -22.84 11.89 -4.81
N ASP A 290 -22.36 10.68 -4.54
CA ASP A 290 -21.48 10.42 -3.40
C ASP A 290 -20.07 10.99 -3.64
N MET A 291 -19.59 10.99 -4.89
CA MET A 291 -18.34 11.69 -5.26
C MET A 291 -18.44 13.19 -4.98
N PHE A 292 -19.60 13.80 -5.22
CA PHE A 292 -19.85 15.20 -4.83
C PHE A 292 -19.81 15.36 -3.31
N ILE A 293 -20.48 14.49 -2.54
CA ILE A 293 -20.48 14.55 -1.07
C ILE A 293 -19.06 14.38 -0.55
N LEU A 294 -18.28 13.45 -1.10
CA LEU A 294 -16.89 13.20 -0.72
C LEU A 294 -16.02 14.43 -0.99
N GLY A 295 -16.06 14.98 -2.20
CA GLY A 295 -15.31 16.20 -2.56
C GLY A 295 -15.70 17.39 -1.67
N HIS A 296 -16.99 17.58 -1.41
CA HIS A 296 -17.49 18.60 -0.50
C HIS A 296 -16.98 18.40 0.93
N SER A 297 -17.02 17.16 1.43
CA SER A 297 -16.65 16.84 2.81
C SER A 297 -15.17 17.02 3.08
N LEU A 298 -14.34 16.77 2.08
CA LEU A 298 -12.89 16.90 2.18
C LEU A 298 -12.36 18.25 1.67
N GLU A 299 -13.25 19.14 1.21
CA GLU A 299 -12.91 20.41 0.56
C GLU A 299 -11.88 20.26 -0.56
N ILE A 300 -12.08 19.25 -1.42
CA ILE A 300 -11.22 18.97 -2.57
C ILE A 300 -12.04 18.96 -3.87
N LYS A 301 -11.40 19.34 -4.98
CA LYS A 301 -11.93 19.14 -6.33
C LYS A 301 -11.46 17.81 -6.87
N ILE A 302 -12.39 16.88 -7.09
CA ILE A 302 -12.10 15.58 -7.67
C ILE A 302 -12.35 15.67 -9.17
N LYS A 303 -11.31 15.97 -9.94
CA LYS A 303 -11.34 15.97 -11.39
C LYS A 303 -11.29 14.53 -11.91
N VAL A 304 -12.25 14.13 -12.72
CA VAL A 304 -12.36 12.77 -13.25
C VAL A 304 -12.39 12.80 -14.78
N PHE A 305 -11.43 12.11 -15.39
CA PHE A 305 -11.46 11.78 -16.82
C PHE A 305 -12.31 10.53 -17.03
N ARG A 306 -13.49 10.68 -17.64
CA ARG A 306 -14.42 9.59 -17.96
C ARG A 306 -14.15 9.11 -19.38
N LEU A 307 -13.26 8.13 -19.54
CA LEU A 307 -12.74 7.72 -20.86
C LEU A 307 -13.82 7.17 -21.79
N PHE A 308 -14.83 6.50 -21.24
CA PHE A 308 -15.98 6.01 -22.01
C PHE A 308 -16.91 7.13 -22.51
N LYS A 309 -16.69 8.37 -22.04
CA LYS A 309 -17.37 9.60 -22.48
C LYS A 309 -16.48 10.46 -23.39
N PHE A 310 -15.39 9.90 -23.92
CA PHE A 310 -14.53 10.60 -24.89
C PHE A 310 -15.33 11.16 -26.08
N ASN A 311 -14.99 12.38 -26.53
CA ASN A 311 -15.74 13.20 -27.49
C ASN A 311 -17.13 13.67 -27.03
N SER A 312 -17.39 13.69 -25.73
CA SER A 312 -18.60 14.31 -25.16
C SER A 312 -18.25 15.36 -24.13
N ARG A 313 -19.24 16.18 -23.75
CA ARG A 313 -19.09 17.21 -22.72
C ARG A 313 -18.72 16.63 -21.34
N ASP A 314 -19.05 15.36 -21.10
CA ASP A 314 -18.81 14.68 -19.83
C ASP A 314 -17.46 13.94 -19.79
N PHE A 315 -16.58 14.16 -20.76
CA PHE A 315 -15.24 13.54 -20.76
C PHE A 315 -14.43 13.98 -19.53
N GLU A 316 -14.52 15.25 -19.16
CA GLU A 316 -13.93 15.84 -17.96
C GLU A 316 -15.04 16.36 -17.06
N VAL A 317 -15.09 15.85 -15.83
CA VAL A 317 -16.05 16.30 -14.81
C VAL A 317 -15.32 16.59 -13.51
N CYS A 318 -15.85 17.51 -12.71
CA CYS A 318 -15.30 17.86 -11.41
C CYS A 318 -16.35 17.66 -10.31
N TYR A 319 -15.95 17.00 -9.22
CA TYR A 319 -16.80 16.81 -8.04
C TYR A 319 -16.19 17.49 -6.81
N PRO A 320 -16.81 18.54 -6.26
CA PRO A 320 -17.94 19.28 -6.82
C PRO A 320 -17.51 20.24 -7.94
N ASP A 321 -18.44 20.59 -8.82
CA ASP A 321 -18.23 21.61 -9.85
C ASP A 321 -18.42 23.01 -9.23
N LEU A 322 -17.39 23.48 -8.52
CA LEU A 322 -17.36 24.78 -7.84
C LEU A 322 -16.24 25.64 -8.43
N PRO A 323 -16.50 26.47 -9.46
CA PRO A 323 -15.47 27.24 -10.15
C PRO A 323 -14.78 28.26 -9.24
N PHE A 324 -15.49 28.83 -8.27
CA PHE A 324 -15.01 29.95 -7.44
C PHE A 324 -14.38 29.55 -6.10
N ARG A 325 -14.21 28.25 -5.80
CA ARG A 325 -13.56 27.81 -4.55
C ARG A 325 -12.10 27.43 -4.80
N GLU A 326 -11.20 27.97 -3.99
CA GLU A 326 -9.77 27.63 -3.94
C GLU A 326 -9.54 26.33 -3.17
N TRP A 327 -10.16 25.25 -3.63
CA TRP A 327 -9.95 23.91 -3.10
C TRP A 327 -8.84 23.18 -3.88
N PRO A 328 -7.96 22.42 -3.21
CA PRO A 328 -6.97 21.61 -3.90
C PRO A 328 -7.65 20.62 -4.84
N GLU A 329 -7.03 20.40 -6.00
CA GLU A 329 -7.55 19.52 -7.04
C GLU A 329 -6.75 18.22 -7.10
N ILE A 330 -7.46 17.10 -7.16
CA ILE A 330 -6.89 15.78 -7.46
C ILE A 330 -7.49 15.27 -8.77
N SER A 331 -6.71 14.52 -9.53
CA SER A 331 -7.15 13.91 -10.79
C SER A 331 -7.33 12.41 -10.64
N LEU A 332 -8.38 11.85 -11.23
CA LEU A 332 -8.65 10.42 -11.37
C LEU A 332 -9.05 10.13 -12.82
N LEU A 333 -8.94 8.88 -13.24
CA LEU A 333 -9.44 8.42 -14.54
C LEU A 333 -10.32 7.18 -14.37
N THR A 334 -11.42 7.10 -15.11
CA THR A 334 -12.36 5.98 -15.03
C THR A 334 -12.81 5.51 -16.40
N GLU A 335 -12.95 4.20 -16.52
CA GLU A 335 -13.40 3.54 -17.73
C GLU A 335 -14.91 3.23 -17.71
N ASN A 336 -15.57 3.36 -16.55
CA ASN A 336 -16.94 2.87 -16.33
C ASN A 336 -17.69 3.50 -15.13
N ASP A 337 -17.19 4.59 -14.54
CA ASP A 337 -17.70 5.25 -13.32
C ASP A 337 -17.71 4.41 -12.04
N ARG A 338 -17.24 3.16 -12.09
CA ARG A 338 -17.17 2.26 -10.92
C ARG A 338 -15.77 2.10 -10.39
N HIS A 339 -14.79 2.10 -11.30
CA HIS A 339 -13.39 1.90 -10.99
C HIS A 339 -12.59 3.10 -11.46
N TYR A 340 -11.74 3.59 -10.58
CA TYR A 340 -10.93 4.77 -10.75
C TYR A 340 -9.46 4.34 -10.73
N HIS A 341 -8.68 4.95 -11.60
CA HIS A 341 -7.24 4.79 -11.66
C HIS A 341 -6.59 6.14 -11.41
N ILE A 342 -5.32 6.10 -11.03
CA ILE A 342 -4.59 7.30 -10.61
C ILE A 342 -3.67 7.72 -11.76
N PRO A 343 -3.90 8.89 -12.39
CA PRO A 343 -2.99 9.45 -13.36
C PRO A 343 -1.72 9.94 -12.67
N VAL A 344 -0.58 9.73 -13.31
CA VAL A 344 0.73 10.24 -12.92
C VAL A 344 1.28 11.06 -14.08
N PHE A 345 1.60 12.32 -13.79
CA PHE A 345 2.02 13.33 -14.77
C PHE A 345 3.51 13.31 -15.06
#